data_AF-I4YIJ3-F1
#
_entry.id   AF-I4YIJ3-F1
#
_cell.length_a   1.000
_cell.length_b   1.000
_cell.length_c   1.000
_cell.angle_alpha   90.00
_cell.angle_beta   90.00
_cell.angle_gamma   90.00
#
_symmetry.space_group_name_H-M   'P 1'
#
loop_
_entity.id
_entity.type
_entity.pdbx_description
1 polymer ?
#
loop_
_entity_poly.entity_id
_entity_poly.type
_entity_poly.pdbx_seq_one_letter_code
_entity_poly.pdbx_strand_id
1 'polypeptide(L)'
;MGKKRRIENKPWCWYCEREFEDDKVLISHQKAKHFRCSLCPRRLNTANGLAVHVQQVHKLEADRIENALPGRSTFEIEIFGMEGVPAHDKAEYDRRRAEARGIDLNKKNQPAKRKRIFKGVISDADFYVQLQGHRHIMSGGRMPAPPGAVPTQNPQNAPPPGVLPPPVAPGVTPPVPPIS
;
A
#
# COMPACT_ATOMS: atom_id res chain seq x y z
N MET A 1 -17.75 -0.53 9.46
CA MET A 1 -16.39 -0.72 10.02
C MET A 1 -15.38 -0.78 8.88
N GLY A 2 -14.60 0.27 8.65
CA GLY A 2 -13.57 0.27 7.60
C GLY A 2 -12.36 -0.54 8.06
N LYS A 3 -12.04 -1.66 7.37
CA LYS A 3 -10.83 -2.45 7.62
C LYS A 3 -9.60 -1.57 7.36
N LYS A 4 -8.91 -1.14 8.43
CA LYS A 4 -7.64 -0.45 8.33
C LYS A 4 -6.64 -1.40 7.64
N ARG A 5 -6.32 -1.14 6.37
CA ARG A 5 -5.33 -1.92 5.62
C ARG A 5 -3.98 -1.77 6.33
N ARG A 6 -3.58 -2.80 7.08
CA ARG A 6 -2.27 -2.86 7.76
C ARG A 6 -1.28 -3.47 6.79
N ILE A 7 -0.09 -2.89 6.68
CA ILE A 7 1.03 -3.53 6.00
C ILE A 7 1.43 -4.72 6.85
N GLU A 8 1.12 -5.92 6.36
CA GLU A 8 1.59 -7.16 6.96
C GLU A 8 3.09 -7.27 6.75
N ASN A 9 3.86 -7.46 7.81
CA ASN A 9 5.33 -7.40 7.80
C ASN A 9 5.94 -8.70 7.26
N LYS A 10 5.51 -9.11 6.07
CA LYS A 10 6.00 -10.31 5.39
C LYS A 10 7.47 -10.14 5.01
N PRO A 11 8.33 -11.12 5.33
CA PRO A 11 9.72 -11.09 4.92
C PRO A 11 9.86 -11.18 3.40
N TRP A 12 10.98 -10.69 2.89
CA TRP A 12 11.24 -10.63 1.45
C TRP A 12 12.71 -10.92 1.15
N CYS A 13 13.03 -11.36 -0.06
CA CYS A 13 14.40 -11.64 -0.45
C CYS A 13 15.08 -10.41 -1.04
N TRP A 14 16.16 -9.93 -0.42
CA TRP A 14 16.90 -8.77 -0.91
C TRP A 14 17.43 -8.93 -2.35
N TYR A 15 17.84 -10.15 -2.71
CA TYR A 15 18.41 -10.47 -4.01
C TYR A 15 17.40 -10.47 -5.16
N CYS A 16 16.17 -10.93 -4.94
CA CYS A 16 15.16 -11.10 -6.02
C CYS A 16 13.77 -10.50 -5.73
N GLU A 17 13.63 -9.78 -4.62
CA GLU A 17 12.43 -9.04 -4.19
C GLU A 17 11.15 -9.86 -4.01
N ARG A 18 11.26 -11.19 -3.94
CA ARG A 18 10.11 -12.05 -3.67
C ARG A 18 9.69 -11.97 -2.21
N GLU A 19 8.38 -11.91 -1.96
CA GLU A 19 7.79 -11.98 -0.62
C GLU A 19 7.62 -13.43 -0.17
N PHE A 20 7.79 -13.69 1.12
CA PHE A 20 7.62 -14.99 1.76
C PHE A 20 6.72 -14.86 3.00
N GLU A 21 6.16 -15.97 3.44
CA GLU A 21 5.32 -15.99 4.66
C GLU A 21 6.17 -15.96 5.93
N ASP A 22 7.28 -16.71 5.93
CA ASP A 22 8.16 -16.89 7.08
C ASP A 22 9.64 -16.66 6.73
N ASP A 23 10.42 -16.22 7.73
CA ASP A 23 11.87 -16.08 7.64
C ASP A 23 12.55 -17.40 7.31
N LYS A 24 12.04 -18.53 7.82
CA LYS A 24 12.60 -19.86 7.53
C LYS A 24 12.46 -20.22 6.05
N VAL A 25 11.31 -19.88 5.45
CA VAL A 25 11.05 -20.12 4.03
C VAL A 25 11.95 -19.21 3.19
N LEU A 26 12.11 -17.95 3.60
CA LEU A 26 13.04 -17.00 2.97
C LEU A 26 14.49 -17.51 3.02
N ILE A 27 14.97 -17.98 4.17
CA ILE A 27 16.33 -18.52 4.34
C ILE A 27 16.52 -19.75 3.44
N SER A 28 15.55 -20.66 3.40
CA SER A 28 15.58 -21.82 2.51
C SER A 28 15.65 -21.40 1.03
N HIS A 29 14.88 -20.38 0.65
CA HIS A 29 14.91 -19.79 -0.68
C HIS A 29 16.29 -19.20 -1.02
N GLN A 30 16.89 -18.41 -0.13
CA GLN A 30 18.22 -17.83 -0.30
C GLN A 30 19.27 -18.92 -0.58
N LYS A 31 19.26 -19.99 0.22
CA LYS A 31 20.15 -21.14 0.06
C LYS A 31 19.93 -21.92 -1.24
N ALA A 32 18.68 -22.06 -1.68
CA ALA A 32 18.34 -22.82 -2.87
C ALA A 32 18.53 -22.05 -4.19
N LYS A 33 18.41 -20.71 -4.16
CA LYS A 33 18.40 -19.86 -5.36
C LYS A 33 19.62 -18.98 -5.52
N HIS A 34 20.15 -18.42 -4.43
CA HIS A 34 21.24 -17.43 -4.47
C HIS A 34 22.57 -18.04 -4.02
N PHE A 35 22.57 -18.86 -2.96
CA PHE A 35 23.79 -19.47 -2.43
C PHE A 35 24.05 -20.87 -2.99
N ARG A 36 23.86 -21.04 -4.30
CA ARG A 36 24.15 -22.29 -5.00
C ARG A 36 25.40 -22.11 -5.86
N CYS A 37 26.33 -23.06 -5.77
CA CYS A 37 27.45 -23.11 -6.71
C CYS A 37 26.96 -23.50 -8.11
N SER A 38 27.39 -22.79 -9.14
CA SER A 38 27.06 -23.10 -10.54
C SER A 38 27.83 -24.31 -11.07
N LEU A 39 28.95 -24.64 -10.42
CA LEU A 39 29.89 -25.68 -10.86
C LEU A 39 29.68 -27.03 -10.17
N CYS A 40 28.93 -27.06 -9.05
CA CYS A 40 28.65 -28.28 -8.32
C CYS A 40 27.29 -28.22 -7.63
N PRO A 41 26.72 -29.34 -7.15
CA PRO A 41 25.42 -29.33 -6.48
C PRO A 41 25.45 -28.73 -5.06
N ARG A 42 26.59 -28.18 -4.61
CA ARG A 42 26.74 -27.64 -3.26
C ARG A 42 25.94 -26.36 -3.09
N ARG A 43 25.24 -26.29 -1.96
CA ARG A 43 24.53 -25.10 -1.47
C ARG A 43 25.18 -24.63 -0.17
N LEU A 44 25.38 -23.33 -0.06
CA LEU A 44 26.04 -22.67 1.06
C LEU A 44 24.99 -21.87 1.85
N ASN A 45 25.39 -21.34 3.01
CA ASN A 45 24.51 -20.56 3.87
C ASN A 45 24.67 -19.05 3.67
N THR A 46 25.79 -18.60 3.09
CA THR A 46 26.17 -17.19 2.97
C THR A 46 26.71 -16.87 1.58
N ALA A 47 26.65 -15.58 1.23
CA ALA A 47 27.25 -15.03 0.02
C ALA A 47 28.78 -15.21 0.01
N ASN A 48 29.46 -14.78 1.08
CA ASN A 48 30.91 -14.95 1.20
C ASN A 48 31.33 -16.44 1.19
N GLY A 49 30.56 -17.31 1.87
CA GLY A 49 30.81 -18.76 1.83
C GLY A 49 30.69 -19.36 0.44
N LEU A 50 29.84 -18.82 -0.44
CA LEU A 50 29.77 -19.20 -1.84
C LEU A 50 31.03 -18.74 -2.61
N ALA A 51 31.45 -17.47 -2.43
CA ALA A 51 32.64 -16.95 -3.10
C ALA A 51 33.91 -17.75 -2.75
N VAL A 52 34.12 -17.97 -1.45
CA VAL A 52 35.24 -18.78 -0.93
C VAL A 52 35.15 -20.23 -1.42
N HIS A 53 33.95 -20.81 -1.47
CA HIS A 53 33.77 -22.17 -2.00
C HIS A 53 34.19 -22.28 -3.47
N VAL A 54 33.81 -21.33 -4.31
CA VAL A 54 34.22 -21.32 -5.73
C VAL A 54 35.74 -21.20 -5.84
N GLN A 55 36.35 -20.30 -5.07
CA GLN A 55 37.79 -20.10 -5.08
C GLN A 55 38.58 -21.30 -4.55
N GLN A 56 38.11 -21.93 -3.47
CA GLN A 56 38.83 -23.04 -2.82
C GLN A 56 38.61 -24.38 -3.51
N VAL A 57 37.38 -24.69 -3.94
CA VAL A 57 37.04 -26.00 -4.51
C VAL A 57 37.23 -26.03 -6.01
N HIS A 58 36.89 -24.93 -6.69
CA HIS A 58 36.94 -24.88 -8.15
C HIS A 58 38.13 -24.08 -8.70
N LYS A 59 38.90 -23.40 -7.83
CA LYS A 59 40.06 -22.57 -8.23
C LYS A 59 39.70 -21.50 -9.27
N LEU A 60 38.47 -20.97 -9.15
CA LEU A 60 37.94 -19.91 -9.99
C LEU A 60 37.53 -18.72 -9.13
N GLU A 61 37.57 -17.52 -9.70
CA GLU A 61 37.07 -16.32 -9.04
C GLU A 61 35.54 -16.25 -9.14
N ALA A 62 34.87 -15.93 -8.04
CA ALA A 62 33.43 -15.74 -8.03
C ALA A 62 33.09 -14.34 -8.53
N ASP A 63 32.45 -14.23 -9.69
CA ASP A 63 32.10 -12.93 -10.28
C ASP A 63 30.85 -12.31 -9.63
N ARG A 64 29.74 -13.05 -9.63
CA ARG A 64 28.45 -12.56 -9.12
C ARG A 64 27.54 -13.65 -8.62
N ILE A 65 26.64 -13.30 -7.70
CA ILE A 65 25.54 -14.19 -7.29
C ILE A 65 24.53 -14.34 -8.44
N GLU A 66 24.23 -15.58 -8.82
CA GLU A 66 23.24 -15.87 -9.85
C GLU A 66 21.81 -15.55 -9.37
N ASN A 67 20.95 -15.12 -10.30
CA ASN A 67 19.55 -14.77 -10.05
C ASN A 67 19.34 -13.62 -9.05
N ALA A 68 20.37 -12.82 -8.78
CA ALA A 68 20.26 -11.57 -8.04
C ALA A 68 20.02 -10.38 -8.98
N LEU A 69 19.32 -9.36 -8.48
CA LEU A 69 19.15 -8.10 -9.18
C LEU A 69 20.49 -7.40 -9.42
N PRO A 70 20.64 -6.67 -10.53
CA PRO A 70 21.85 -5.89 -10.80
C PRO A 70 22.06 -4.86 -9.68
N GLY A 71 23.30 -4.73 -9.22
CA GLY A 71 23.64 -3.89 -8.06
C GLY A 71 23.42 -4.54 -6.69
N ARG A 72 22.87 -5.76 -6.63
CA ARG A 72 22.67 -6.54 -5.39
C ARG A 72 23.33 -7.93 -5.43
N SER A 73 24.27 -8.12 -6.34
CA SER A 73 24.93 -9.42 -6.57
C SER A 73 26.31 -9.54 -5.93
N THR A 74 26.70 -8.57 -5.10
CA THR A 74 28.00 -8.51 -4.40
C THR A 74 28.07 -9.53 -3.26
N PHE A 75 29.25 -10.04 -2.97
CA PHE A 75 29.47 -11.03 -1.91
C PHE A 75 29.76 -10.44 -0.52
N GLU A 76 30.02 -9.13 -0.44
CA GLU A 76 30.41 -8.41 0.78
C GLU A 76 29.26 -8.31 1.80
N ILE A 77 28.02 -8.18 1.32
CA ILE A 77 26.87 -7.97 2.19
C ILE A 77 26.33 -9.32 2.66
N GLU A 78 26.55 -9.62 3.93
CA GLU A 78 26.05 -10.84 4.56
C GLU A 78 24.59 -10.69 5.00
N ILE A 79 23.69 -11.33 4.26
CA ILE A 79 22.25 -11.32 4.54
C ILE A 79 21.79 -12.72 4.94
N PHE A 80 21.16 -12.81 6.11
CA PHE A 80 20.54 -14.03 6.62
C PHE A 80 19.05 -13.77 6.89
N GLY A 81 18.18 -14.31 6.02
CA GLY A 81 16.76 -13.97 6.09
C GLY A 81 16.58 -12.47 5.85
N MET A 82 16.09 -11.76 6.86
CA MET A 82 15.98 -10.29 6.86
C MET A 82 17.07 -9.55 7.64
N GLU A 83 17.91 -10.29 8.37
CA GLU A 83 19.05 -9.72 9.09
C GLU A 83 20.19 -9.43 8.09
N GLY A 84 20.88 -8.30 8.28
CA GLY A 84 21.96 -7.86 7.41
C GLY A 84 21.53 -7.09 6.15
N VAL A 85 20.23 -6.91 5.91
CA VAL A 85 19.76 -6.05 4.81
C VAL A 85 20.07 -4.58 5.10
N PRO A 86 20.75 -3.85 4.20
CA PRO A 86 21.05 -2.44 4.38
C PRO A 86 19.80 -1.61 4.70
N ALA A 87 19.92 -0.71 5.68
CA ALA A 87 18.79 0.10 6.15
C ALA A 87 18.19 0.98 5.05
N HIS A 88 19.03 1.46 4.13
CA HIS A 88 18.60 2.23 2.95
C HIS A 88 17.64 1.41 2.08
N ASP A 89 18.05 0.22 1.66
CA ASP A 89 17.25 -0.64 0.77
C ASP A 89 15.98 -1.14 1.46
N LYS A 90 16.06 -1.42 2.76
CA LYS A 90 14.89 -1.78 3.56
C LYS A 90 13.86 -0.65 3.59
N ALA A 91 14.30 0.59 3.78
CA ALA A 91 13.41 1.76 3.79
C ALA A 91 12.80 2.03 2.40
N GLU A 92 13.59 1.90 1.33
CA GLU A 92 13.09 2.05 -0.04
C GLU A 92 12.03 0.98 -0.37
N TYR A 93 12.30 -0.28 -0.01
CA TYR A 93 11.37 -1.38 -0.17
C TYR A 93 10.05 -1.11 0.57
N ASP A 94 10.13 -0.70 1.84
CA ASP A 94 8.96 -0.38 2.66
C ASP A 94 8.15 0.79 2.08
N ARG A 95 8.81 1.83 1.55
CA ARG A 95 8.17 2.94 0.85
C ARG A 95 7.41 2.45 -0.39
N ARG A 96 8.09 1.73 -1.28
CA ARG A 96 7.51 1.20 -2.53
C ARG A 96 6.32 0.29 -2.25
N ARG A 97 6.42 -0.54 -1.21
CA ARG A 97 5.37 -1.46 -0.80
C ARG A 97 4.15 -0.75 -0.23
N ALA A 98 4.35 0.33 0.53
CA ALA A 98 3.25 1.12 1.05
C ALA A 98 2.51 1.88 -0.07
N GLU A 99 3.24 2.43 -1.02
CA GLU A 99 2.71 3.06 -2.24
C GLU A 99 1.88 2.07 -3.05
N ALA A 100 2.42 0.87 -3.34
CA ALA A 100 1.72 -0.18 -4.07
C ALA A 100 0.41 -0.64 -3.40
N ARG A 101 0.33 -0.56 -2.07
CA ARG A 101 -0.89 -0.91 -1.30
C ARG A 101 -1.83 0.28 -1.08
N GLY A 102 -1.49 1.46 -1.58
CA GLY A 102 -2.25 2.70 -1.38
C GLY A 102 -2.42 3.00 0.11
N ILE A 103 -1.38 2.75 0.91
CA ILE A 103 -1.35 3.03 2.35
C ILE A 103 -0.49 4.27 2.56
N ASP A 104 -1.12 5.39 2.87
CA ASP A 104 -0.45 6.63 3.26
C ASP A 104 0.33 6.43 4.59
N LEU A 105 1.62 6.11 4.52
CA LEU A 105 2.48 6.02 5.72
C LEU A 105 2.51 7.32 6.53
N ASN A 106 2.27 8.46 5.86
CA ASN A 106 2.22 9.79 6.45
C ASN A 106 0.97 10.07 7.29
N LYS A 107 -0.07 9.22 7.23
CA LYS A 107 -1.32 9.41 7.99
C LYS A 107 -1.18 9.14 9.50
N LYS A 108 -0.01 8.65 9.93
CA LYS A 108 0.34 8.52 11.37
C LYS A 108 0.65 9.87 12.05
N ASN A 109 1.03 10.90 11.29
CA ASN A 109 1.37 12.23 11.83
C ASN A 109 0.24 13.26 11.74
N GLN A 110 -0.91 12.92 11.16
CA GLN A 110 -2.07 13.77 11.37
C GLN A 110 -2.68 13.45 12.74
N PRO A 111 -2.71 14.39 13.69
CA PRO A 111 -3.47 14.19 14.90
C PRO A 111 -4.90 13.94 14.43
N ALA A 112 -5.42 12.74 14.69
CA ALA A 112 -6.84 12.50 14.54
C ALA A 112 -7.52 13.60 15.34
N LYS A 113 -8.23 14.52 14.67
CA LYS A 113 -9.07 15.53 15.33
C LYS A 113 -10.20 14.76 16.03
N ARG A 114 -9.87 14.11 17.14
CA ARG A 114 -10.83 13.52 18.06
C ARG A 114 -11.56 14.74 18.58
N LYS A 115 -12.82 14.92 18.16
CA LYS A 115 -13.68 15.99 18.65
C LYS A 115 -13.60 15.92 20.18
N ARG A 116 -13.04 16.95 20.82
CA ARG A 116 -12.93 16.98 22.29
C ARG A 116 -14.35 17.02 22.82
N ILE A 117 -14.78 15.94 23.47
CA ILE A 117 -16.04 15.93 24.21
C ILE A 117 -15.76 16.76 25.47
N PHE A 118 -16.42 17.92 25.59
CA PHE A 118 -16.33 18.76 26.77
C PHE A 118 -16.94 18.01 27.95
N LYS A 119 -16.14 17.77 29.01
CA LYS A 119 -16.56 17.06 30.23
C LYS A 119 -16.70 18.09 31.36
N GLY A 120 -17.59 19.05 31.18
CA GLY A 120 -17.98 20.02 32.21
C GLY A 120 -19.46 19.85 32.56
N VAL A 121 -19.88 20.45 33.68
CA VAL A 121 -21.30 20.50 34.07
C VAL A 121 -22.02 21.41 33.08
N ILE A 122 -22.95 20.83 32.32
CA ILE A 122 -23.80 21.55 31.36
C ILE A 122 -24.93 22.21 32.17
N SER A 123 -25.22 23.49 31.92
CA SER A 123 -26.32 24.20 32.56
C SER A 123 -27.68 23.56 32.18
N ASP A 124 -28.66 23.57 33.08
CA ASP A 124 -29.99 22.97 32.83
C ASP A 124 -30.66 23.52 31.56
N ALA A 125 -30.45 24.81 31.24
CA ALA A 125 -30.96 25.43 30.02
C ALA A 125 -30.32 24.83 28.75
N ASP A 126 -29.00 24.65 28.76
CA ASP A 126 -28.26 24.09 27.62
C ASP A 126 -28.57 22.58 27.44
N PHE A 127 -28.79 21.88 28.54
CA PHE A 127 -29.20 20.48 28.53
C PHE A 127 -30.56 20.29 27.87
N TYR A 128 -31.52 21.19 28.16
CA TYR A 128 -32.85 21.15 27.56
C TYR A 128 -32.81 21.39 26.04
N VAL A 129 -32.00 22.35 25.58
CA VAL A 129 -31.81 22.65 24.15
C VAL A 129 -31.19 21.46 23.42
N GLN A 130 -30.19 20.79 24.03
CA GLN A 130 -29.56 19.61 23.43
C GLN A 130 -30.56 18.44 23.32
N LEU A 131 -31.40 18.23 24.33
CA LEU A 131 -32.46 17.21 24.31
C LEU A 131 -33.51 17.49 23.25
N GLN A 132 -33.94 18.74 23.08
CA GLN A 132 -34.91 19.13 22.06
C GLN A 132 -34.35 18.93 20.65
N GLY A 133 -33.09 19.33 20.41
CA GLY A 133 -32.40 19.07 19.14
C GLY A 133 -32.24 17.58 18.85
N HIS A 134 -31.89 16.78 19.86
CA HIS A 134 -31.79 15.33 19.72
C HIS A 134 -33.16 14.69 19.42
N ARG A 135 -34.23 15.16 20.07
CA ARG A 135 -35.60 14.68 19.85
C ARG A 135 -36.10 14.98 18.43
N HIS A 136 -35.73 16.14 17.88
CA HIS A 136 -36.06 16.53 16.51
C HIS A 136 -35.31 15.68 15.46
N ILE A 137 -34.04 15.33 15.71
CA ILE A 137 -33.27 14.42 14.84
C ILE A 137 -33.88 13.01 14.88
N MET A 138 -34.24 12.51 16.06
CA MET A 138 -34.81 11.16 16.23
C MET A 138 -36.23 11.03 15.67
N SER A 139 -36.97 12.13 15.52
CA SER A 139 -38.27 12.17 14.82
C SER A 139 -38.14 12.40 13.31
N GLY A 140 -36.93 12.28 12.73
CA GLY A 140 -36.71 12.39 11.28
C GLY A 140 -36.54 13.81 10.73
N GLY A 141 -36.41 14.82 11.59
CA GLY A 141 -36.20 16.21 11.19
C GLY A 141 -34.74 16.52 10.85
N ARG A 142 -34.49 17.18 9.70
CA ARG A 142 -33.20 17.81 9.43
C ARG A 142 -32.99 18.97 10.41
N MET A 143 -31.78 19.09 10.96
CA MET A 143 -31.43 20.20 11.86
C MET A 143 -31.62 21.55 11.15
N PRO A 144 -32.28 22.54 11.78
CA PRO A 144 -32.29 23.89 11.24
C PRO A 144 -30.86 24.45 11.26
N ALA A 145 -30.45 25.05 10.14
CA ALA A 145 -29.15 25.70 10.02
C ALA A 145 -29.03 26.84 11.05
N PRO A 146 -27.84 27.06 11.65
CA PRO A 146 -27.64 28.17 12.57
C PRO A 146 -27.90 29.50 11.85
N PRO A 147 -28.58 30.47 12.48
CA PRO A 147 -28.85 31.77 11.89
C PRO A 147 -27.52 32.51 11.72
N GLY A 148 -27.12 32.78 10.47
CA GLY A 148 -25.88 33.48 10.14
C GLY A 148 -25.07 32.87 8.99
N ALA A 149 -25.45 31.70 8.47
CA ALA A 149 -24.86 31.18 7.23
C ALA A 149 -25.47 31.92 6.02
N VAL A 150 -24.86 33.05 5.65
CA VAL A 150 -25.08 33.65 4.33
C VAL A 150 -24.71 32.63 3.25
N PRO A 151 -25.60 32.30 2.30
CA PRO A 151 -25.21 31.50 1.16
C PRO A 151 -24.30 32.37 0.30
N THR A 152 -23.00 32.08 0.28
CA THR A 152 -22.11 32.61 -0.76
C THR A 152 -22.61 32.02 -2.07
N GLN A 153 -23.31 32.83 -2.86
CA GLN A 153 -23.66 32.48 -4.22
C GLN A 153 -22.36 32.51 -5.00
N ASN A 154 -21.82 31.33 -5.31
CA ASN A 154 -20.70 31.19 -6.22
C ASN A 154 -21.25 31.34 -7.65
N PRO A 155 -20.94 32.41 -8.41
CA PRO A 155 -21.56 32.68 -9.69
C PRO A 155 -20.87 31.91 -10.83
N GLN A 156 -20.72 30.59 -10.69
CA GLN A 156 -20.00 29.76 -11.69
C GLN A 156 -20.83 28.68 -12.37
N ASN A 157 -22.11 28.54 -12.04
CA ASN A 157 -23.00 27.60 -12.74
C ASN A 157 -24.16 28.36 -13.40
N ALA A 158 -23.85 29.14 -14.43
CA ALA A 158 -24.83 29.48 -15.46
C ALA A 158 -24.74 28.42 -16.58
N PRO A 159 -25.86 27.78 -16.98
CA PRO A 159 -25.85 26.93 -18.16
C PRO A 159 -25.80 27.82 -19.43
N PRO A 160 -24.99 27.50 -20.45
CA PRO A 160 -24.94 28.28 -21.67
C PRO A 160 -26.22 28.06 -22.51
N PRO A 161 -26.76 29.10 -23.17
CA PRO A 161 -27.93 28.99 -24.01
C PRO A 161 -27.56 28.50 -25.41
N GLY A 162 -28.35 27.56 -25.94
CA GLY A 162 -28.47 27.31 -27.38
C GLY A 162 -27.40 26.40 -27.99
N VAL A 163 -27.71 25.10 -28.05
CA VAL A 163 -27.21 24.20 -29.10
C VAL A 163 -28.32 23.22 -29.44
N LEU A 164 -28.82 23.33 -30.67
CA LEU A 164 -29.83 22.46 -31.26
C LEU A 164 -29.32 21.00 -31.29
N PRO A 165 -30.19 19.99 -31.13
CA PRO A 165 -29.78 18.59 -31.29
C PRO A 165 -29.44 18.29 -32.76
N PRO A 166 -28.40 17.47 -33.04
CA PRO A 166 -28.06 17.07 -34.40
C PRO A 166 -29.09 16.08 -34.99
N PRO A 167 -29.21 16.01 -36.33
CA PRO A 167 -30.19 15.16 -37.00
C PRO A 167 -29.84 13.67 -36.87
N VAL A 168 -30.87 12.86 -36.71
CA VAL A 168 -30.81 11.39 -36.66
C VAL A 168 -30.48 10.86 -38.07
N ALA A 169 -29.35 10.17 -38.21
CA ALA A 169 -29.03 9.39 -39.41
C ALA A 169 -29.70 7.99 -39.33
N PRO A 170 -30.23 7.45 -40.44
CA PRO A 170 -30.96 6.20 -40.43
C PRO A 170 -30.04 4.99 -40.62
N GLY A 171 -30.28 3.95 -39.82
CA GLY A 171 -30.04 2.55 -40.19
C GLY A 171 -28.67 1.98 -39.88
N VAL A 172 -28.60 1.10 -38.87
CA VAL A 172 -27.92 -0.21 -38.96
C VAL A 172 -28.63 -1.17 -38.00
N THR A 173 -29.21 -2.26 -38.52
CA THR A 173 -29.81 -3.34 -37.72
C THR A 173 -28.70 -4.22 -37.11
N PRO A 174 -28.84 -4.72 -35.87
CA PRO A 174 -27.90 -5.67 -35.31
C PRO A 174 -28.11 -7.10 -35.87
N PRO A 175 -27.05 -7.91 -36.03
CA PRO A 175 -27.16 -9.28 -36.52
C PRO A 175 -27.66 -10.24 -35.43
N VAL A 176 -28.54 -11.15 -35.83
CA VAL A 176 -29.05 -12.28 -35.04
C VAL A 176 -28.02 -13.40 -34.95
N PRO A 177 -27.86 -14.07 -33.79
CA PRO A 177 -27.02 -15.27 -33.66
C PRO A 177 -27.76 -16.55 -34.11
N PRO A 178 -27.03 -17.58 -34.60
CA PRO A 178 -27.63 -18.82 -35.08
C PRO A 178 -28.08 -19.73 -33.93
N ILE A 179 -29.22 -20.38 -34.16
CA ILE A 179 -29.85 -21.37 -33.30
C ILE A 179 -29.20 -22.73 -33.62
N SER A 180 -28.82 -23.48 -32.59
CA SER A 180 -28.62 -24.94 -32.62
C SER A 180 -29.30 -25.54 -31.39
#